data_AF-A0A7T8EBP4-F1
#
_entry.id   AF-A0A7T8EBP4-F1
#
_cell.length_a   1.000
_cell.length_b   1.000
_cell.length_c   1.000
_cell.angle_alpha   90.00
_cell.angle_beta   90.00
_cell.angle_gamma   90.00
#
_symmetry.space_group_name_H-M   'P 1'
#
loop_
_entity.id
_entity.type
_entity.pdbx_description
1 polymer ?
#
loop_
_entity_poly.entity_id
_entity_poly.type
_entity_poly.pdbx_seq_one_letter_code
_entity_poly.pdbx_strand_id
1 'polypeptide(L)'
;MFAHLFRKRKIRQYARKLSRDLLKHYGKKRYYSRNQLERALIRQKLRRPPRAGDSNGKISTNEYYAYAMYCSPAEFSRISMQTSIAQGSSEPDYGQLRREAAEVIFGRPQDFSITSLHDACTGYSAAETAAAEPGCDSGSD
;
A
#
# COMPACT_ATOMS: atom_id res chain seq x y z
N MET A 1 3.35 6.95 -21.02
CA MET A 1 4.46 6.39 -20.21
C MET A 1 4.44 6.81 -18.73
N PHE A 2 4.03 8.02 -18.34
CA PHE A 2 4.10 8.47 -16.94
C PHE A 2 3.15 7.77 -15.96
N ALA A 3 1.93 7.41 -16.38
CA ALA A 3 0.93 6.78 -15.51
C ALA A 3 1.45 5.50 -14.81
N HIS A 4 2.25 4.71 -15.52
CA HIS A 4 2.86 3.49 -15.01
C HIS A 4 3.92 3.77 -13.93
N LEU A 5 4.73 4.81 -14.10
CA LEU A 5 5.72 5.22 -13.11
C LEU A 5 5.06 5.75 -11.82
N PHE A 6 3.99 6.54 -11.96
CA PHE A 6 3.21 7.03 -10.82
C PHE A 6 2.56 5.89 -10.04
N ARG A 7 2.02 4.90 -10.75
CA ARG A 7 1.47 3.69 -10.14
C ARG A 7 2.51 2.90 -9.38
N LYS A 8 3.68 2.62 -9.98
CA LYS A 8 4.79 1.93 -9.29
C LYS A 8 5.26 2.67 -8.03
N ARG A 9 5.29 4.01 -8.07
CA ARG A 9 5.60 4.84 -6.89
C ARG A 9 4.53 4.69 -5.80
N LYS A 10 3.24 4.70 -6.17
CA LYS A 10 2.13 4.53 -5.23
C LYS A 10 2.10 3.15 -4.59
N ILE A 11 2.30 2.08 -5.35
CA ILE A 11 2.41 0.71 -4.82
C ILE A 11 3.49 0.64 -3.73
N ARG A 12 4.70 1.14 -4.03
CA ARG A 12 5.80 1.19 -3.06
C ARG A 12 5.48 2.05 -1.84
N GLN A 13 4.82 3.19 -2.04
CA GLN A 13 4.37 4.07 -0.96
C GLN A 13 3.39 3.37 -0.02
N TYR A 14 2.39 2.67 -0.56
CA TYR A 14 1.41 1.89 0.20
C TYR A 14 2.06 0.73 0.94
N ALA A 15 2.95 -0.03 0.27
CA ALA A 15 3.70 -1.11 0.89
C ALA A 15 4.45 -0.61 2.13
N ARG A 16 5.28 0.43 1.99
CA ARG A 16 6.13 0.94 3.08
C ARG A 16 5.33 1.56 4.22
N LYS A 17 4.46 2.52 3.92
CA LYS A 17 3.76 3.30 4.95
C LYS A 17 2.69 2.48 5.66
N LEU A 18 1.90 1.71 4.92
CA LEU A 18 0.81 0.96 5.52
C LEU A 18 1.31 -0.30 6.24
N SER A 19 2.37 -0.96 5.77
CA SER A 19 2.91 -2.13 6.48
C SER A 19 3.33 -1.75 7.89
N ARG A 20 4.13 -0.68 8.04
CA ARG A 20 4.57 -0.20 9.35
C ARG A 20 3.41 0.22 10.25
N ASP A 21 2.46 0.99 9.70
CA ASP A 21 1.32 1.50 10.46
C ASP A 21 0.38 0.37 10.91
N LEU A 22 0.03 -0.55 10.01
CA LEU A 22 -0.85 -1.68 10.30
C LEU A 22 -0.20 -2.65 11.28
N LEU A 23 1.10 -2.92 11.13
CA LEU A 23 1.84 -3.76 12.06
C LEU A 23 1.88 -3.14 13.46
N LYS A 24 2.15 -1.84 13.55
CA LYS A 24 2.21 -1.10 14.83
C LYS A 24 0.87 -1.06 15.55
N HIS A 25 -0.25 -0.85 14.84
CA HIS A 25 -1.55 -0.64 15.46
C HIS A 25 -2.40 -1.91 15.62
N TYR A 26 -2.20 -2.92 14.78
CA TYR A 26 -3.05 -4.11 14.73
C TYR A 26 -2.28 -5.43 14.81
N GLY A 27 -0.94 -5.40 14.84
CA GLY A 27 -0.10 -6.60 14.89
C GLY A 27 0.02 -7.34 13.56
N LYS A 28 0.76 -8.45 13.55
CA LYS A 28 0.90 -9.33 12.38
C LYS A 28 -0.42 -10.06 12.14
N LYS A 29 -0.99 -9.92 10.94
CA LYS A 29 -2.23 -10.59 10.52
C LYS A 29 -2.10 -11.14 9.11
N ARG A 30 -2.85 -12.21 8.83
CA ARG A 30 -2.95 -12.79 7.47
C ARG A 30 -3.66 -11.85 6.50
N TYR A 31 -4.69 -11.16 6.98
CA TYR A 31 -5.44 -10.12 6.27
C TYR A 31 -5.86 -9.03 7.26
N TYR A 32 -5.98 -7.78 6.78
CA TYR A 32 -6.56 -6.68 7.52
C TYR A 32 -7.94 -6.35 6.96
N SER A 33 -8.86 -6.00 7.86
CA SER A 33 -10.19 -5.56 7.46
C SER A 33 -10.15 -4.22 6.75
N ARG A 34 -11.16 -3.94 5.92
CA ARG A 34 -11.35 -2.63 5.28
C ARG A 34 -11.18 -1.46 6.25
N ASN A 35 -11.83 -1.54 7.41
CA ASN A 35 -11.81 -0.46 8.41
C ASN A 35 -10.41 -0.20 8.99
N GLN A 36 -9.62 -1.26 9.20
CA GLN A 36 -8.23 -1.13 9.68
C GLN A 36 -7.37 -0.44 8.62
N LEU A 37 -7.54 -0.83 7.35
CA LEU A 37 -6.81 -0.24 6.24
C LEU A 37 -7.20 1.21 5.98
N GLU A 38 -8.49 1.56 6.01
CA GLU A 38 -8.96 2.93 5.83
C GLU A 38 -8.46 3.86 6.93
N ARG A 39 -8.48 3.40 8.19
CA ARG A 39 -7.88 4.15 9.30
C ARG A 39 -6.38 4.35 9.10
N ALA A 40 -5.65 3.34 8.61
CA ALA A 40 -4.23 3.45 8.30
C ALA A 40 -3.97 4.43 7.14
N LEU A 41 -4.79 4.39 6.08
CA LEU A 41 -4.71 5.31 4.94
C LEU A 41 -4.89 6.77 5.38
N ILE A 42 -5.84 7.03 6.27
CA ILE A 42 -6.09 8.37 6.84
C ILE A 42 -4.91 8.81 7.73
N ARG A 43 -4.46 7.95 8.66
CA ARG A 43 -3.30 8.25 9.53
C ARG A 43 -2.05 8.59 8.73
N GLN A 44 -1.79 7.85 7.66
CA GLN A 44 -0.63 8.04 6.80
C GLN A 44 -0.79 9.18 5.77
N LYS A 45 -1.90 9.93 5.84
CA LYS A 45 -2.26 11.01 4.91
C LYS A 45 -2.27 10.56 3.44
N LEU A 46 -2.58 9.28 3.22
CA LEU A 46 -2.68 8.66 1.89
C LEU A 46 -4.09 8.76 1.32
N ARG A 47 -5.08 8.92 2.18
CA ARG A 47 -6.47 9.23 1.85
C ARG A 47 -6.96 10.35 2.76
N ARG A 48 -7.80 11.24 2.23
CA ARG A 48 -8.49 12.24 3.06
C ARG A 48 -9.60 11.55 3.85
N PRO A 49 -9.86 11.99 5.10
CA PRO A 49 -11.03 11.49 5.82
C PRO A 49 -12.30 11.83 5.03
N PRO A 50 -13.31 10.93 5.04
CA PRO A 50 -14.58 11.21 4.40
C PRO A 50 -15.19 12.47 5.03
N ARG A 51 -15.69 13.41 4.20
CA ARG A 51 -16.45 14.56 4.70
C ARG A 51 -17.89 14.14 4.93
N ALA A 52 -18.58 14.83 5.85
CA ALA A 52 -20.01 14.65 6.03
C ALA A 52 -20.73 14.93 4.69
N GLY A 53 -21.45 13.95 4.16
CA GLY A 53 -22.10 14.01 2.85
C GLY A 53 -21.38 13.27 1.71
N ASP A 54 -20.13 12.83 1.91
CA ASP A 54 -19.46 11.95 0.93
C ASP A 54 -19.97 10.51 1.11
N SER A 55 -20.89 10.08 0.25
CA SER A 55 -21.24 8.66 0.13
C SER A 55 -19.98 7.88 -0.25
N ASN A 56 -19.42 7.11 0.70
CA ASN A 56 -18.23 6.24 0.56
C ASN A 56 -17.29 6.71 -0.57
N GLY A 57 -16.64 7.85 -0.36
CA GLY A 57 -15.95 8.63 -1.39
C GLY A 57 -15.18 7.78 -2.40
N LYS A 58 -15.38 8.09 -3.69
CA LYS A 58 -14.84 7.37 -4.86
C LYS A 58 -13.44 6.83 -4.58
N ILE A 59 -13.31 5.51 -4.51
CA ILE A 59 -12.01 4.83 -4.44
C ILE A 59 -11.30 5.11 -5.77
N SER A 60 -10.09 5.66 -5.70
CA SER A 60 -9.26 5.88 -6.87
C SER A 60 -8.69 4.55 -7.37
N THR A 61 -8.39 4.45 -8.66
CA THR A 61 -7.81 3.23 -9.25
C THR A 61 -6.54 2.77 -8.54
N ASN A 62 -5.75 3.71 -7.98
CA ASN A 62 -4.52 3.40 -7.26
C ASN A 62 -4.78 2.83 -5.85
N GLU A 63 -5.91 3.16 -5.22
CA GLU A 63 -6.24 2.65 -3.89
C GLU A 63 -6.60 1.16 -3.92
N TYR A 64 -7.06 0.62 -5.05
CA TYR A 64 -7.26 -0.82 -5.20
C TYR A 64 -5.98 -1.63 -4.93
N TYR A 65 -4.78 -1.08 -5.20
CA TYR A 65 -3.54 -1.76 -4.82
C TYR A 65 -3.41 -1.90 -3.30
N ALA A 66 -3.81 -0.90 -2.51
CA ALA A 66 -3.78 -1.01 -1.06
C ALA A 66 -4.72 -2.13 -0.57
N TYR A 67 -5.95 -2.17 -1.09
CA TYR A 67 -6.91 -3.22 -0.75
C TYR A 67 -6.44 -4.61 -1.22
N ALA A 68 -5.86 -4.72 -2.42
CA ALA A 68 -5.34 -5.98 -2.94
C ALA A 68 -4.15 -6.52 -2.12
N MET A 69 -3.32 -5.63 -1.59
CA MET A 69 -2.18 -6.01 -0.76
C MET A 69 -2.60 -6.48 0.64
N TYR A 70 -3.54 -5.78 1.29
CA TYR A 70 -3.82 -5.98 2.72
C TYR A 70 -5.14 -6.67 3.05
N CYS A 71 -6.14 -6.65 2.18
CA CYS A 71 -7.44 -7.27 2.43
C CYS A 71 -7.53 -8.69 1.84
N SER A 72 -8.46 -9.47 2.39
CA SER A 72 -8.80 -10.80 1.87
C SER A 72 -9.44 -10.68 0.48
N PRO A 73 -9.40 -11.74 -0.37
CA PRO A 73 -10.07 -11.74 -1.67
C PRO A 73 -11.57 -11.43 -1.56
N ALA A 74 -12.23 -11.99 -0.54
CA ALA A 74 -13.65 -11.78 -0.29
C ALA A 74 -13.97 -10.33 0.12
N GLU A 75 -13.14 -9.72 0.99
CA GLU A 75 -13.30 -8.30 1.32
C GLU A 75 -13.00 -7.41 0.12
N PHE A 76 -11.98 -7.74 -0.67
CA PHE A 76 -11.65 -6.98 -1.87
C PHE A 76 -12.81 -7.00 -2.87
N SER A 77 -13.42 -8.16 -3.12
CA SER A 77 -14.58 -8.27 -4.00
C SER A 77 -15.77 -7.45 -3.51
N ARG A 78 -16.04 -7.43 -2.19
CA ARG A 78 -17.07 -6.56 -1.63
C ARG A 78 -16.78 -5.08 -1.84
N ILE A 79 -15.51 -4.68 -1.71
CA ILE A 79 -15.08 -3.31 -1.93
C ILE A 79 -15.19 -2.94 -3.40
N SER A 80 -14.71 -3.81 -4.31
CA SER A 80 -14.76 -3.59 -5.75
C SER A 80 -16.19 -3.44 -6.25
N MET A 81 -17.10 -4.33 -5.83
CA MET A 81 -18.50 -4.27 -6.22
C MET A 81 -19.18 -2.97 -5.76
N GLN A 82 -18.90 -2.53 -4.53
CA GLN A 82 -19.48 -1.29 -4.01
C GLN A 82 -19.00 -0.05 -4.77
N THR A 83 -17.83 -0.10 -5.41
CA THR A 83 -17.24 1.05 -6.11
C THR A 83 -17.29 0.96 -7.63
N SER A 84 -17.33 -0.23 -8.21
CA SER A 84 -17.49 -0.46 -9.65
C SER A 84 -18.87 -0.04 -10.13
N ILE A 85 -19.92 -0.32 -9.33
CA ILE A 85 -21.29 0.18 -9.54
C ILE A 85 -21.32 1.71 -9.65
N ALA A 86 -20.43 2.41 -8.94
CA ALA A 86 -20.37 3.87 -8.93
C ALA A 86 -19.51 4.49 -10.05
N GLN A 87 -18.72 3.69 -10.77
CA GLN A 87 -17.74 4.19 -11.77
C GLN A 87 -17.94 3.65 -13.20
N GLY A 88 -18.82 2.66 -13.41
CA GLY A 88 -19.10 2.12 -14.75
C GLY A 88 -17.90 1.48 -15.43
N SER A 89 -16.86 1.12 -14.68
CA SER A 89 -15.64 0.49 -15.19
C SER A 89 -15.63 -1.00 -14.86
N SER A 90 -14.92 -1.78 -15.68
CA SER A 90 -14.60 -3.19 -15.39
C SER A 90 -14.09 -3.34 -13.96
N GLU A 91 -14.51 -4.41 -13.27
CA GLU A 91 -14.01 -4.69 -11.93
C GLU A 91 -12.49 -4.88 -11.94
N PRO A 92 -11.77 -4.31 -10.96
CA PRO A 92 -10.34 -4.53 -10.83
C PRO A 92 -10.05 -6.00 -10.49
N ASP A 93 -9.16 -6.62 -11.25
CA ASP A 93 -8.74 -8.01 -11.00
C ASP A 93 -7.80 -8.07 -9.78
N TYR A 94 -8.27 -8.73 -8.72
CA TYR A 94 -7.51 -8.92 -7.47
C TYR A 94 -6.18 -9.64 -7.69
N GLY A 95 -6.16 -10.69 -8.51
CA GLY A 95 -4.98 -11.50 -8.78
C GLY A 95 -3.95 -10.72 -9.59
N GLN A 96 -4.40 -10.00 -10.61
CA GLN A 96 -3.53 -9.14 -11.43
C GLN A 96 -2.90 -8.03 -10.59
N LEU A 97 -3.69 -7.34 -9.75
CA LEU A 97 -3.19 -6.27 -8.88
C LEU A 97 -2.14 -6.77 -7.89
N ARG A 98 -2.33 -7.96 -7.31
CA ARG A 98 -1.34 -8.57 -6.41
C ARG A 98 -0.08 -8.99 -7.12
N ARG A 99 -0.19 -9.54 -8.34
CA ARG A 99 0.97 -9.91 -9.15
C ARG A 99 1.80 -8.68 -9.51
N GLU A 100 1.16 -7.61 -9.96
CA GLU A 100 1.83 -6.33 -10.25
C GLU A 100 2.44 -5.72 -8.98
N ALA A 101 1.74 -5.77 -7.84
CA ALA A 101 2.29 -5.31 -6.57
C ALA A 101 3.52 -6.12 -6.16
N ALA A 102 3.47 -7.45 -6.29
CA ALA A 102 4.58 -8.34 -5.99
C ALA A 102 5.79 -8.03 -6.88
N GLU A 103 5.58 -7.88 -8.18
CA GLU A 103 6.64 -7.51 -9.14
C GLU A 103 7.29 -6.18 -8.76
N VAL A 104 6.49 -5.19 -8.37
CA VAL A 104 7.00 -3.86 -7.99
C VAL A 104 7.76 -3.84 -6.67
N ILE A 105 7.37 -4.69 -5.71
CA ILE A 105 7.94 -4.70 -4.36
C ILE A 105 9.13 -5.66 -4.25
N PHE A 106 9.03 -6.83 -4.88
CA PHE A 106 10.02 -7.90 -4.80
C PHE A 106 10.86 -8.07 -6.07
N GLY A 107 10.55 -7.35 -7.16
CA GLY A 107 11.25 -7.45 -8.44
C GLY A 107 10.90 -8.69 -9.26
N ARG A 108 9.99 -9.54 -8.78
CA ARG A 108 9.52 -10.75 -9.46
C ARG A 108 8.05 -11.05 -9.15
N PRO A 109 7.29 -11.64 -10.09
CA PRO A 109 5.96 -12.14 -9.79
C PRO A 109 6.07 -13.34 -8.85
N GLN A 110 5.57 -13.20 -7.62
CA GLN A 110 5.57 -14.25 -6.61
C GLN A 110 4.28 -14.22 -5.79
N ASP A 111 4.02 -15.27 -5.03
CA ASP A 111 2.88 -15.33 -4.14
C ASP A 111 2.95 -14.20 -3.10
N PHE A 112 1.92 -13.36 -3.13
CA PHE A 112 1.84 -12.20 -2.27
C PHE A 112 1.30 -12.62 -0.90
N SER A 113 2.13 -12.48 0.15
CA SER A 113 1.69 -12.62 1.53
C SER A 113 1.96 -11.33 2.31
N ILE A 114 1.07 -11.00 3.25
CA ILE A 114 1.25 -9.83 4.11
C ILE A 114 2.50 -9.98 4.98
N THR A 115 2.84 -11.21 5.38
CA THR A 115 4.06 -11.48 6.13
C THR A 115 5.30 -11.11 5.32
N SER A 116 5.42 -11.62 4.08
CA SER A 116 6.52 -11.28 3.18
C SER A 116 6.57 -9.78 2.85
N LEU A 117 5.41 -9.13 2.78
CA LEU A 117 5.32 -7.68 2.59
C LEU A 117 5.87 -6.91 3.80
N HIS A 118 5.47 -7.30 5.02
CA HIS A 118 6.00 -6.71 6.25
C HIS A 118 7.49 -6.92 6.34
N ASP A 119 7.98 -8.15 6.12
CA ASP A 119 9.40 -8.50 6.22
C ASP A 119 10.25 -7.68 5.23
N ALA A 120 9.79 -7.55 3.98
CA ALA A 120 10.44 -6.70 2.99
C ALA A 120 10.44 -5.23 3.42
N CYS A 121 9.35 -4.72 3.97
CA CYS A 121 9.25 -3.32 4.40
C CYS A 121 10.01 -3.02 5.72
N THR A 122 10.25 -4.02 6.57
CA THR A 122 11.09 -3.90 7.77
C THR A 122 12.58 -4.01 7.40
N GLY A 123 12.94 -4.88 6.46
CA GLY A 123 14.34 -5.05 6.01
C GLY A 123 14.94 -3.81 5.35
N TYR A 124 14.14 -3.03 4.61
CA TYR A 124 14.59 -1.74 4.05
C TYR A 124 14.97 -0.70 5.11
N SER A 125 14.53 -0.84 6.37
CA SER A 125 14.85 0.14 7.42
C SER A 125 16.33 0.13 7.82
N ALA A 126 16.99 -1.03 7.76
CA ALA A 126 18.39 -1.14 8.15
C ALA A 126 19.34 -0.59 7.08
N ALA A 127 18.96 -0.69 5.80
CA ALA A 127 19.80 -0.23 4.69
C ALA A 127 19.79 1.31 4.52
N GLU A 128 18.71 1.99 4.87
CA GLU A 128 18.58 3.45 4.69
C GLU A 128 19.12 4.26 5.89
N THR A 129 19.28 3.64 7.07
CA THR A 129 19.97 4.29 8.22
C THR A 129 21.49 4.15 8.16
N ALA A 130 22.03 3.18 7.43
CA ALA A 130 23.47 3.02 7.24
C ALA A 130 24.06 3.97 6.18
N ALA A 131 23.23 4.70 5.42
CA ALA A 131 23.67 5.64 4.39
C ALA A 131 23.72 7.10 4.85
N ALA A 132 23.53 7.36 6.15
CA ALA A 132 23.55 8.70 6.75
C ALA A 132 24.80 8.90 7.64
N GLU A 133 25.99 8.71 7.06
CA GLU A 133 27.24 9.23 7.62
C GLU A 133 27.70 10.42 6.77
N PRO A 134 27.56 11.69 7.23
CA PRO A 134 28.42 12.76 6.78
C PRO A 134 29.55 12.92 7.81
N GLY A 135 30.54 12.04 7.73
CA GLY A 135 31.84 12.23 8.35
C GLY A 135 32.82 12.82 7.34
N CYS A 136 33.27 14.06 7.58
CA CYS A 136 34.43 14.77 7.01
C CYS A 136 34.26 16.24 7.44
N ASP A 137 34.54 16.58 8.70
CA ASP A 137 35.85 17.06 9.16
C ASP A 137 36.66 17.76 8.05
N SER A 138 36.60 19.08 8.03
CA SER A 138 37.55 19.92 7.29
C SER A 138 38.08 20.95 8.26
N GLY A 139 39.03 20.51 9.09
CA GLY A 139 40.12 21.36 9.51
C GLY A 139 41.14 21.47 8.39
N SER A 140 41.55 22.70 8.07
CA SER A 140 42.87 23.06 7.54
C SER A 140 42.97 24.59 7.52
N ASP A 141 43.96 25.07 8.28
CA ASP A 141 44.60 26.40 8.33
C ASP A 141 43.82 27.67 7.96
#